data_AF-A0A072TZY5-F1
#
_entry.id   AF-A0A072TZY5-F1
#
_cell.length_a   1.000
_cell.length_b   1.000
_cell.length_c   1.000
_cell.angle_alpha   90.00
_cell.angle_beta   90.00
_cell.angle_gamma   90.00
#
_symmetry.space_group_name_H-M   'P 1'
#
loop_
_entity.id
_entity.type
_entity.pdbx_description
1 polymer ?
#
loop_
_entity_poly.entity_id
_entity_poly.type
_entity_poly.pdbx_seq_one_letter_code
_entity_poly.pdbx_strand_id
1 'polypeptide(L)'
;MSIAIDTITSSQFIKDPETLISKDGNFTFGCFSPINSTNRYVGIWWKSRTTVVWVANKNQSLNDSNGIVTISEDGNLVVLNG
;
A
#
# COMPACT_ATOMS: atom_id res chain seq x y z
N MET A 1 6.13 -20.65 -0.11
CA MET A 1 5.45 -20.02 1.05
C MET A 1 5.92 -18.57 1.12
N SER A 2 5.02 -17.61 0.98
CA SER A 2 5.35 -16.19 1.23
C SER A 2 5.27 -15.98 2.74
N ILE A 3 6.33 -15.42 3.32
CA ILE A 3 6.30 -14.93 4.70
C ILE A 3 5.37 -13.72 4.68
N ALA A 4 4.26 -13.79 5.41
CA ALA A 4 3.40 -12.63 5.59
C ALA A 4 4.18 -11.60 6.41
N ILE A 5 4.57 -10.50 5.76
CA ILE A 5 5.13 -9.35 6.44
C ILE A 5 3.93 -8.49 6.83
N ASP A 6 3.59 -8.46 8.11
CA ASP A 6 2.47 -7.69 8.66
C ASP A 6 2.92 -6.36 9.30
N THR A 7 4.23 -6.13 9.33
CA THR A 7 4.88 -5.02 10.03
C THR A 7 5.83 -4.28 9.10
N ILE A 8 5.80 -2.95 9.13
CA ILE A 8 6.81 -2.08 8.52
C ILE A 8 7.49 -1.27 9.62
N THR A 9 8.80 -1.12 9.51
CA THR A 9 9.62 -0.29 10.40
C THR A 9 10.24 0.86 9.61
N SER A 10 10.81 1.85 10.30
CA SER A 10 11.40 3.04 9.64
C SER A 10 12.61 2.74 8.75
N SER A 11 13.22 1.55 8.84
CA SER A 11 14.30 1.11 7.96
C SER A 11 13.80 0.43 6.68
N GLN A 12 12.49 0.31 6.52
CA GLN A 12 11.85 -0.44 5.43
C GLN A 12 10.94 0.48 4.62
N PHE A 13 10.72 0.08 3.37
CA PHE A 13 9.73 0.67 2.50
C PHE A 13 8.95 -0.45 1.80
N ILE A 14 7.75 -0.13 1.34
CA ILE A 14 6.95 -1.00 0.47
C ILE A 14 6.96 -0.36 -0.90
N LYS A 15 7.59 -1.01 -1.87
CA LYS A 15 7.58 -0.55 -3.26
C LYS A 15 6.56 -1.33 -4.06
N ASP A 16 5.73 -0.64 -4.83
CA ASP A 16 4.80 -1.27 -5.76
C ASP A 16 5.49 -2.35 -6.64
N PRO A 17 5.04 -3.63 -6.65
CA PRO A 17 3.76 -4.18 -6.16
C PRO A 17 3.81 -4.94 -4.82
N GLU A 18 4.83 -4.71 -4.00
CA GLU A 18 4.93 -5.28 -2.66
C GLU A 18 3.75 -4.88 -1.78
N THR A 19 3.46 -5.72 -0.79
CA THR A 19 2.33 -5.54 0.13
C THR A 19 2.65 -6.08 1.51
N LEU A 20 2.01 -5.49 2.53
CA LEU A 20 1.89 -6.13 3.84
C LEU A 20 0.61 -6.95 3.89
N ILE A 21 0.69 -8.14 4.47
CA ILE A 21 -0.47 -9.02 4.65
C ILE A 21 -0.63 -9.24 6.15
N SER A 22 -1.82 -8.94 6.68
CA SER A 22 -2.15 -9.19 8.09
C SER A 22 -1.88 -10.66 8.44
N LYS A 23 -1.53 -10.94 9.70
CA LYS A 23 -1.27 -12.30 10.21
C LYS A 23 -2.25 -13.39 9.73
N ASP A 24 -3.55 -13.08 9.69
CA ASP A 24 -4.60 -14.03 9.28
C ASP A 24 -4.88 -14.06 7.76
N GLY A 25 -4.15 -13.29 6.96
CA GLY A 25 -4.33 -13.21 5.51
C GLY A 25 -5.68 -12.62 5.08
N ASN A 26 -6.31 -11.81 5.93
CA ASN A 26 -7.61 -11.19 5.65
C ASN A 26 -7.45 -9.79 5.05
N PHE A 27 -6.51 -9.01 5.57
CA PHE A 27 -6.26 -7.65 5.11
C PHE A 27 -4.90 -7.56 4.43
N THR A 28 -4.87 -6.76 3.37
CA THR A 28 -3.64 -6.44 2.66
C THR A 28 -3.51 -4.93 2.55
N PHE A 29 -2.31 -4.42 2.80
CA PHE A 29 -1.94 -3.02 2.66
C PHE A 29 -0.90 -2.88 1.55
N GLY A 30 -1.09 -1.91 0.65
CA GLY A 30 -0.11 -1.60 -0.40
C GLY A 30 -0.69 -0.79 -1.55
N CYS A 31 0.04 -0.76 -2.65
CA CYS A 31 -0.35 -0.06 -3.86
C CYS A 31 -1.38 -0.86 -4.67
N PHE A 32 -2.40 -0.18 -5.20
CA PHE A 32 -3.42 -0.76 -6.06
C PHE A 32 -3.96 0.23 -7.09
N SER A 33 -4.61 -0.31 -8.12
CA SER A 33 -5.43 0.44 -9.06
C SER A 33 -6.90 0.04 -8.89
N PRO A 34 -7.84 1.00 -8.86
CA PRO A 34 -9.26 0.70 -8.98
C PRO A 34 -9.55 -0.02 -10.29
N ILE A 35 -10.66 -0.76 -10.33
CA ILE A 35 -11.12 -1.44 -11.54
C ILE A 35 -11.31 -0.38 -12.65
N ASN A 36 -10.77 -0.65 -13.84
CA ASN A 36 -10.84 0.22 -15.02
C ASN A 36 -10.17 1.61 -14.88
N SER A 37 -9.18 1.75 -13.99
CA SER A 37 -8.39 2.97 -13.86
C SER A 37 -6.90 2.67 -13.86
N THR A 38 -6.09 3.56 -14.43
CA THR A 38 -4.62 3.53 -14.29
C THR A 38 -4.14 4.29 -13.07
N ASN A 39 -5.01 5.05 -12.39
CA ASN A 39 -4.65 5.79 -11.19
C ASN A 39 -4.17 4.81 -10.11
N ARG A 40 -3.09 5.20 -9.42
CA ARG A 40 -2.49 4.40 -8.36
C ARG A 40 -2.77 5.01 -7.00
N TYR A 41 -3.12 4.14 -6.06
CA TYR A 41 -3.45 4.51 -4.68
C TYR A 41 -2.80 3.54 -3.70
N VAL A 42 -2.62 4.01 -2.48
CA VAL A 42 -2.22 3.22 -1.33
C VAL A 42 -3.46 3.00 -0.47
N GLY A 43 -3.71 1.76 -0.07
CA GLY A 43 -4.88 1.45 0.73
C GLY A 43 -4.85 0.07 1.39
N ILE A 44 -5.91 -0.22 2.11
CA ILE A 44 -6.17 -1.51 2.75
C ILE A 44 -7.38 -2.14 2.07
N TRP A 45 -7.30 -3.42 1.73
CA TRP A 45 -8.42 -4.19 1.20
C TRP A 45 -8.61 -5.54 1.89
N TRP A 46 -9.84 -6.05 1.89
CA TRP A 46 -10.19 -7.35 2.46
C TRP A 46 -10.24 -8.43 1.37
N LYS A 47 -9.36 -9.43 1.46
CA LYS A 47 -9.18 -10.58 0.54
C LYS A 47 -8.82 -10.23 -0.91
N SER A 48 -9.49 -9.28 -1.52
CA SER A 48 -9.30 -8.83 -2.90
C SER A 48 -9.38 -7.31 -3.01
N ARG A 49 -8.74 -6.74 -4.03
CA ARG A 49 -8.75 -5.30 -4.34
C ARG A 49 -10.13 -4.77 -4.75
N THR A 50 -11.15 -5.62 -4.83
CA THR A 50 -12.54 -5.23 -5.05
C THR A 50 -13.20 -4.69 -3.79
N THR A 51 -12.66 -5.00 -2.61
CA THR A 51 -13.20 -4.60 -1.31
C THR A 51 -12.21 -3.73 -0.56
N VAL A 52 -12.01 -2.51 -1.05
CA VAL A 52 -11.14 -1.50 -0.43
C VAL A 52 -11.85 -0.91 0.79
N VAL A 53 -11.22 -1.01 1.96
CA VAL A 53 -11.79 -0.53 3.23
C VAL A 53 -11.18 0.79 3.69
N TRP A 54 -9.99 1.15 3.18
CA TRP A 54 -9.33 2.42 3.47
C TRP A 54 -8.38 2.83 2.34
N VAL A 55 -8.22 4.14 2.11
CA VAL A 55 -7.34 4.72 1.08
C VAL A 55 -6.58 5.90 1.67
N ALA A 56 -5.25 5.90 1.58
CA ALA A 56 -4.38 6.95 2.10
C ALA A 56 -4.48 8.23 1.27
N ASN A 57 -4.25 8.12 -0.03
CA ASN A 57 -4.11 9.24 -0.96
C ASN A 57 -5.38 9.44 -1.80
N LYS A 58 -6.55 9.41 -1.15
CA LYS A 58 -7.88 9.42 -1.82
C LYS A 58 -8.06 10.60 -2.79
N ASN A 59 -7.49 11.76 -2.46
CA ASN A 59 -7.63 13.00 -3.25
C ASN A 59 -6.46 13.25 -4.22
N GLN A 60 -5.39 12.45 -4.15
CA GLN A 60 -4.17 12.66 -4.92
C GLN A 60 -3.60 11.30 -5.35
N SER A 61 -4.05 10.80 -6.50
CA SER A 61 -3.50 9.57 -7.06
C SER A 61 -2.02 9.71 -7.41
N LEU A 62 -1.31 8.59 -7.46
CA LEU A 62 0.01 8.51 -8.05
C LEU A 62 -0.12 8.34 -9.57
N ASN A 63 0.86 8.88 -10.29
CA ASN A 63 0.83 8.97 -11.75
C ASN A 63 1.32 7.68 -12.43
N ASP A 64 2.05 6.83 -11.69
CA ASP A 64 2.64 5.60 -12.20
C ASP A 64 2.73 4.52 -11.11
N SER A 65 3.27 3.35 -11.49
CA SER A 65 3.50 2.21 -10.60
C SER A 65 4.84 2.29 -9.85
N ASN A 66 5.36 3.50 -9.58
CA ASN A 66 6.58 3.70 -8.80
C ASN A 66 6.27 4.19 -7.37
N GLY A 67 5.05 3.97 -6.89
CA GLY A 67 4.65 4.34 -5.53
C GLY A 67 5.49 3.65 -4.46
N ILE A 68 6.00 4.45 -3.52
CA ILE A 68 6.73 3.98 -2.35
C ILE A 68 5.97 4.40 -1.09
N VAL A 69 5.78 3.47 -0.17
CA VAL A 69 5.27 3.74 1.17
C VAL A 69 6.40 3.52 2.17
N THR A 70 6.69 4.51 3.00
CA THR A 70 7.75 4.44 4.02
C THR A 70 7.36 5.27 5.25
N ILE A 71 8.11 5.10 6.33
CA ILE A 71 8.01 5.96 7.52
C ILE A 71 9.14 6.99 7.43
N SER A 72 8.79 8.27 7.38
CA SER A 72 9.78 9.35 7.39
C SER A 72 10.48 9.47 8.74
N GLU A 73 11.59 10.21 8.78
CA GLU A 73 12.42 10.37 9.99
C GLU A 73 11.65 10.97 11.17
N ASP A 74 10.59 11.74 10.91
CA ASP A 74 9.69 12.31 11.91
C ASP A 74 8.61 11.33 12.41
N GLY A 75 8.62 10.09 11.92
CA GLY A 75 7.70 9.03 12.31
C GLY A 75 6.38 9.00 11.52
N ASN A 76 6.18 9.89 10.54
CA ASN A 76 4.98 9.90 9.73
C ASN A 76 5.01 8.82 8.63
N LEU A 77 3.87 8.18 8.38
CA LEU A 77 3.72 7.32 7.22
C LEU A 77 3.49 8.18 5.97
N VAL A 78 4.40 8.11 5.01
CA VAL A 78 4.36 8.94 3.80
C VAL A 78 4.21 8.08 2.55
N VAL A 79 3.50 8.63 1.56
CA VAL A 79 3.39 8.07 0.21
C VAL A 79 4.20 8.94 -0.72
N LEU A 80 5.20 8.36 -1.37
CA LEU A 80 6.10 9.03 -2.30
C LEU A 80 5.84 8.51 -3.72
N ASN A 81 5.96 9.41 -4.69
CA ASN A 81 6.10 9.02 -6.09
C ASN A 81 7.60 8.84 -6.33
N GLY A 82 8.01 7.65 -6.75
CA GLY A 82 9.41 7.34 -7.07
C GLY A 82 9.95 8.08 -8.28
#